data_AF-H2YGP2-F1
#
_entry.id   AF-H2YGP2-F1
#
_cell.length_a   1.000
_cell.length_b   1.000
_cell.length_c   1.000
_cell.angle_alpha   90.00
_cell.angle_beta   90.00
_cell.angle_gamma   90.00
#
_symmetry.space_group_name_H-M   'P 1'
#
loop_
_entity.id
_entity.type
_entity.pdbx_description
1 polymer ?
#
loop_
_entity_poly.entity_id
_entity_poly.type
_entity_poly.pdbx_seq_one_letter_code
_entity_poly.pdbx_strand_id
1 'polypeptide(L)'
;MLVGTNSVDPENQLQRCADVMHSAEAADERVLIISHRPTDGCMKPWSYNYYNIINRYQDNIIAQLFGHAHTDEMKLYYDVNKRDRACAVGLIGPGFTTYSNLNSGYRVYVMEGDSPGSKFDLLDARNYFLNITDANMKGTATWQYEYSFVDNYGVTDLTPPQLKQLVDRFDTDDKLFQLYHNHITKNEDLFNCDAECKQSTLCDIKQFRAGDNSFCWTNHQAEKNNIMTQ
;
A
#
# COMPACT_ATOMS: atom_id res chain seq x y z
N MET A 1 -20.66 0.22 0.98
CA MET A 1 -20.62 1.08 -0.22
C MET A 1 -21.71 2.11 -0.06
N LEU A 2 -21.35 3.37 0.20
CA LEU A 2 -22.32 4.47 0.27
C LEU A 2 -22.61 4.90 -1.16
N VAL A 3 -23.70 4.38 -1.73
CA VAL A 3 -24.14 4.72 -3.08
C VAL A 3 -25.16 5.85 -2.96
N GLY A 4 -24.68 7.08 -3.07
CA GLY A 4 -25.55 8.21 -3.41
C GLY A 4 -25.94 8.12 -4.88
N THR A 5 -27.15 8.59 -5.23
CA THR A 5 -27.57 8.75 -6.64
C THR A 5 -26.83 9.89 -7.36
N ASN A 6 -26.11 10.71 -6.60
CA ASN A 6 -25.17 11.72 -7.07
C ASN A 6 -23.74 11.21 -6.87
N SER A 7 -22.95 11.21 -7.94
CA SER A 7 -21.53 10.78 -7.92
C SER A 7 -20.57 11.91 -7.53
N VAL A 8 -21.06 13.14 -7.38
CA VAL A 8 -20.28 14.27 -6.87
C VAL A 8 -20.21 14.16 -5.35
N ASP A 9 -19.01 13.84 -4.86
CA ASP A 9 -18.66 13.65 -3.44
C ASP A 9 -19.82 13.09 -2.58
N PRO A 10 -20.19 11.80 -2.75
CA PRO A 10 -21.30 11.22 -2.01
C PRO A 10 -21.12 11.41 -0.51
N GLU A 11 -22.17 11.90 0.17
CA GLU A 11 -22.15 12.23 1.60
C GLU A 11 -21.13 13.32 1.99
N ASN A 12 -20.59 14.10 1.05
CA ASN A 12 -19.52 15.08 1.28
C ASN A 12 -18.30 14.47 1.97
N GLN A 13 -17.97 13.21 1.68
CA GLN A 13 -16.92 12.49 2.39
C GLN A 13 -15.54 13.10 2.13
N LEU A 14 -15.24 13.53 0.91
CA LEU A 14 -13.98 14.17 0.57
C LEU A 14 -13.88 15.56 1.18
N GLN A 15 -14.97 16.32 1.20
CA GLN A 15 -14.99 17.60 1.89
C GLN A 15 -14.69 17.43 3.39
N ARG A 16 -15.39 16.50 4.06
CA ARG A 16 -15.14 16.20 5.49
C ARG A 16 -13.70 15.74 5.73
N CYS A 17 -13.15 14.92 4.84
CA CYS A 17 -11.75 14.50 4.90
C CYS A 17 -10.83 15.74 4.86
N ALA A 18 -11.02 16.63 3.88
CA ALA A 18 -10.23 17.85 3.76
C ALA A 18 -10.35 18.76 4.99
N ASP A 19 -11.55 18.90 5.56
CA ASP A 19 -11.80 19.72 6.75
C ASP A 19 -11.08 19.18 8.00
N VAL A 20 -11.09 17.85 8.19
CA VAL A 20 -10.35 17.18 9.26
C VAL A 20 -8.85 17.35 9.08
N MET A 21 -8.33 17.13 7.86
CA MET A 21 -6.91 17.32 7.57
C MET A 21 -6.46 18.77 7.80
N HIS A 22 -7.29 19.75 7.42
CA HIS A 22 -7.02 21.15 7.67
C HIS A 22 -6.97 21.48 9.17
N SER A 23 -7.91 20.92 9.94
CA SER A 23 -7.96 21.11 11.39
C SER A 23 -6.75 20.48 12.09
N ALA A 24 -6.35 19.27 11.66
CA ALA A 24 -5.16 18.60 12.17
C ALA A 24 -3.88 19.40 11.85
N GLU A 25 -3.76 19.95 10.64
CA GLU A 25 -2.65 20.84 10.28
C GLU A 25 -2.58 22.08 11.19
N ALA A 26 -3.73 22.73 11.44
CA ALA A 26 -3.80 23.90 12.32
C ALA A 26 -3.47 23.57 13.79
N ALA A 27 -3.67 22.32 14.21
CA ALA A 27 -3.41 21.84 15.56
C ALA A 27 -2.03 21.18 15.73
N ASP A 28 -1.20 21.14 14.68
CA ASP A 28 0.07 20.38 14.65
C ASP A 28 -0.12 18.88 14.98
N GLU A 29 -1.26 18.32 14.58
CA GLU A 29 -1.61 16.92 14.74
C GLU A 29 -1.22 16.10 13.49
N ARG A 30 -0.96 14.80 13.72
CA ARG A 30 -0.75 13.82 12.67
C ARG A 30 -1.91 12.85 12.57
N VAL A 31 -2.21 12.41 11.35
CA VAL A 31 -3.41 11.66 10.99
C VAL A 31 -3.04 10.28 10.45
N LEU A 32 -3.61 9.24 11.05
CA LEU A 32 -3.67 7.89 10.50
C LEU A 32 -5.02 7.72 9.81
N ILE A 33 -5.03 7.42 8.51
CA ILE A 33 -6.26 7.24 7.75
C ILE A 33 -6.56 5.75 7.62
N ILE A 34 -7.80 5.34 7.87
CA ILE A 34 -8.25 3.95 7.71
C ILE A 34 -9.38 3.92 6.71
N SER A 35 -9.29 3.04 5.71
CA SER A 35 -10.32 2.83 4.70
C SER A 35 -10.39 1.37 4.30
N HIS A 36 -11.53 0.91 3.79
CA HIS A 36 -11.63 -0.47 3.31
C HIS A 36 -10.90 -0.64 1.97
N ARG A 37 -11.16 0.25 0.99
CA ARG A 37 -10.74 0.09 -0.40
C ARG A 37 -9.59 1.03 -0.77
N PRO A 38 -8.49 0.53 -1.37
CA PRO A 38 -7.50 1.35 -2.05
C PRO A 38 -8.13 2.21 -3.15
N THR A 39 -7.56 3.39 -3.44
CA THR A 39 -8.28 4.40 -4.24
C THR A 39 -8.09 4.29 -5.74
N ASP A 40 -7.11 3.52 -6.19
CA ASP A 40 -6.94 3.08 -7.59
C ASP A 40 -8.15 2.29 -8.10
N GLY A 41 -8.86 1.58 -7.21
CA GLY A 41 -10.12 0.92 -7.53
C GLY A 41 -11.35 1.86 -7.55
N CYS A 42 -11.26 3.08 -7.03
CA CYS A 42 -12.40 4.00 -6.89
C CYS A 42 -12.79 4.69 -8.21
N MET A 43 -13.93 5.37 -8.22
CA MET A 43 -14.31 6.21 -9.37
C MET A 43 -13.24 7.28 -9.60
N LYS A 44 -12.86 7.48 -10.86
CA LYS A 44 -11.76 8.38 -11.25
C LYS A 44 -11.84 9.78 -10.63
N PRO A 45 -12.99 10.50 -10.66
CA PRO A 45 -13.09 11.80 -10.00
C PRO A 45 -12.83 11.74 -8.50
N TRP A 46 -13.35 10.73 -7.80
CA TRP A 46 -13.16 10.57 -6.37
C TRP A 46 -11.69 10.28 -6.03
N SER A 47 -11.09 9.31 -6.73
CA SER A 47 -9.69 8.92 -6.56
C SER A 47 -8.73 10.10 -6.76
N TYR A 48 -8.95 10.91 -7.79
CA TYR A 48 -8.11 12.09 -8.07
C TYR A 48 -8.26 13.18 -7.01
N ASN A 49 -9.47 13.46 -6.55
CA ASN A 49 -9.69 14.46 -5.50
C ASN A 49 -9.10 13.99 -4.15
N TYR A 50 -9.29 12.71 -3.80
CA TYR A 50 -8.62 12.12 -2.64
C TYR A 50 -7.10 12.25 -2.74
N TYR A 51 -6.52 11.89 -3.88
CA TYR A 51 -5.08 12.00 -4.11
C TYR A 51 -4.57 13.43 -3.91
N ASN A 52 -5.32 14.45 -4.36
CA ASN A 52 -4.96 15.86 -4.16
C ASN A 52 -5.02 16.27 -2.68
N ILE A 53 -6.00 15.79 -1.91
CA ILE A 53 -6.09 16.04 -0.46
C ILE A 53 -4.85 15.46 0.24
N ILE A 54 -4.52 14.20 -0.06
CA ILE A 54 -3.33 13.53 0.51
C ILE A 54 -2.05 14.28 0.14
N ASN A 55 -1.93 14.76 -1.11
CA ASN A 55 -0.76 15.53 -1.53
C ASN A 55 -0.65 16.88 -0.79
N ARG A 56 -1.78 17.57 -0.56
CA ARG A 56 -1.80 18.87 0.13
C ARG A 56 -1.40 18.74 1.59
N TYR A 57 -1.81 17.67 2.28
CA TYR A 57 -1.60 17.47 3.71
C TYR A 57 -0.57 16.38 4.02
N GLN A 58 0.34 16.09 3.08
CA GLN A 58 1.30 14.98 3.18
C GLN A 58 2.15 15.01 4.45
N ASP A 59 2.47 16.19 4.98
CA ASP A 59 3.31 16.34 6.18
C ASP A 59 2.57 15.97 7.47
N ASN A 60 1.23 16.01 7.46
CA ASN A 60 0.37 15.63 8.58
C ASN A 60 0.00 14.15 8.56
N ILE A 61 0.29 13.39 7.50
CA ILE A 61 -0.17 12.00 7.38
C ILE A 61 0.90 11.06 7.91
N ILE A 62 0.49 10.14 8.79
CA ILE A 62 1.34 9.05 9.27
C ILE A 62 1.42 7.97 8.18
N ALA A 63 0.25 7.41 7.84
CA ALA A 63 0.06 6.41 6.82
C ALA A 63 -1.44 6.26 6.51
N GLN A 64 -1.75 5.49 5.47
CA GLN A 64 -3.10 5.08 5.14
C GLN A 64 -3.20 3.55 5.23
N LEU A 65 -4.14 3.03 6.00
CA LEU A 65 -4.34 1.60 6.20
C LEU A 65 -5.58 1.13 5.42
N PHE A 66 -5.37 0.17 4.54
CA PHE A 66 -6.38 -0.39 3.64
C PHE A 66 -6.58 -1.88 3.83
N GLY A 67 -7.62 -2.43 3.18
CA GLY A 67 -7.85 -3.86 3.02
C GLY A 67 -8.39 -4.14 1.62
N HIS A 68 -9.54 -4.82 1.53
CA HIS A 68 -10.27 -5.17 0.30
C HIS A 68 -9.58 -6.18 -0.63
N ALA A 69 -8.26 -6.07 -0.85
CA ALA A 69 -7.53 -6.94 -1.77
C ALA A 69 -7.35 -8.37 -1.23
N HIS A 70 -7.40 -8.55 0.09
CA HIS A 70 -7.12 -9.79 0.84
C HIS A 70 -5.65 -10.28 0.75
N THR A 71 -4.88 -9.71 -0.16
CA THR A 71 -3.44 -9.82 -0.31
C THR A 71 -2.71 -8.81 0.58
N ASP A 72 -1.41 -9.05 0.75
CA ASP A 72 -0.52 -8.17 1.48
C ASP A 72 0.23 -7.23 0.53
N GLU A 73 -0.20 -5.98 0.44
CA GLU A 73 0.31 -5.05 -0.56
C GLU A 73 0.70 -3.70 0.04
N MET A 74 1.50 -2.94 -0.72
CA MET A 74 1.78 -1.55 -0.41
C MET A 74 1.58 -0.68 -1.64
N LYS A 75 1.23 0.58 -1.41
CA LYS A 75 1.06 1.60 -2.44
C LYS A 75 1.84 2.85 -2.07
N LEU A 76 2.55 3.41 -3.04
CA LEU A 76 3.28 4.67 -2.91
C LEU A 76 2.51 5.81 -3.58
N TYR A 77 2.46 6.94 -2.88
CA TYR A 77 1.86 8.17 -3.37
C TYR A 77 2.99 9.13 -3.68
N TYR A 78 2.97 9.69 -4.88
CA TYR A 78 3.99 10.63 -5.34
C TYR A 78 3.50 12.06 -5.31
N ASP A 79 4.41 12.97 -4.98
CA ASP A 79 4.19 14.41 -5.08
C ASP A 79 3.83 14.78 -6.53
N VAL A 80 2.72 15.51 -6.70
CA VAL A 80 2.21 15.90 -8.03
C VAL A 80 3.17 16.83 -8.78
N ASN A 81 3.98 17.60 -8.05
CA ASN A 81 4.98 18.53 -8.56
C ASN A 81 6.37 17.89 -8.68
N LYS A 82 6.63 16.82 -7.90
CA LYS A 82 7.92 16.08 -7.89
C LYS A 82 7.66 14.58 -7.98
N ARG A 83 7.40 14.10 -9.20
CA ARG A 83 6.89 12.74 -9.46
C ARG A 83 7.78 11.56 -9.03
N ASP A 84 9.03 11.80 -8.63
CA ASP A 84 9.93 10.76 -8.09
C ASP A 84 10.00 10.78 -6.55
N ARG A 85 9.36 11.76 -5.90
CA ARG A 85 9.29 11.85 -4.43
C ARG A 85 8.01 11.18 -3.93
N ALA A 86 8.15 10.03 -3.29
CA ALA A 86 7.07 9.45 -2.51
C ALA A 86 6.77 10.36 -1.29
N CYS A 87 5.52 10.74 -1.11
CA CYS A 87 5.06 11.66 -0.08
C CYS A 87 4.09 11.02 0.93
N ALA A 88 3.44 9.92 0.57
CA ALA A 88 2.57 9.17 1.47
C ALA A 88 2.59 7.68 1.10
N VAL A 89 2.16 6.84 2.04
CA VAL A 89 2.10 5.38 1.87
C VAL A 89 0.70 4.88 2.17
N GLY A 90 0.30 3.85 1.43
CA GLY A 90 -0.89 3.04 1.68
C GLY A 90 -0.46 1.62 1.96
N LEU A 91 -0.84 1.08 3.12
CA LEU A 91 -0.52 -0.29 3.53
C LEU A 91 -1.80 -1.12 3.49
N ILE A 92 -1.83 -2.13 2.63
CA ILE A 92 -2.98 -2.99 2.43
C ILE A 92 -2.76 -4.23 3.30
N GLY A 93 -3.56 -4.35 4.35
CA GLY A 93 -3.49 -5.48 5.28
C GLY A 93 -4.00 -6.78 4.65
N PRO A 94 -3.37 -7.92 4.97
CA PRO A 94 -3.84 -9.22 4.51
C PRO A 94 -5.27 -9.52 4.96
N GLY A 95 -5.97 -10.33 4.17
CA GLY A 95 -7.31 -10.81 4.49
C GLY A 95 -7.28 -11.94 5.52
N PHE A 96 -8.21 -11.89 6.47
CA PHE A 96 -8.51 -13.02 7.35
C PHE A 96 -9.21 -14.16 6.60
N THR A 97 -9.95 -13.84 5.53
CA THR A 97 -10.58 -14.85 4.68
C THR A 97 -9.57 -15.56 3.79
N THR A 98 -9.84 -16.83 3.49
CA THR A 98 -9.08 -17.59 2.48
C THR A 98 -9.53 -17.27 1.05
N TYR A 99 -10.50 -16.36 0.88
CA TYR A 99 -11.05 -16.01 -0.43
C TYR A 99 -10.07 -15.16 -1.26
N SER A 100 -9.62 -15.59 -2.44
CA SER A 100 -9.66 -16.96 -2.96
C SER A 100 -8.28 -17.58 -2.99
N ASN A 101 -8.17 -18.79 -2.46
CA ASN A 101 -6.95 -19.63 -2.47
C ASN A 101 -5.76 -18.96 -1.76
N LEU A 102 -6.02 -18.34 -0.60
CA LEU A 102 -4.99 -17.76 0.25
C LEU A 102 -5.02 -18.42 1.63
N ASN A 103 -3.88 -18.43 2.31
CA ASN A 103 -3.86 -18.63 3.76
C ASN A 103 -4.70 -17.56 4.46
N SER A 104 -5.10 -17.78 5.72
CA SER A 104 -5.71 -16.72 6.53
C SER A 104 -4.59 -15.86 7.13
N GLY A 105 -4.73 -14.53 7.16
CA GLY A 105 -3.72 -13.63 7.69
C GLY A 105 -4.26 -12.45 8.51
N TYR A 106 -3.43 -11.93 9.40
CA TYR A 106 -3.65 -10.64 10.06
C TYR A 106 -2.33 -9.90 10.28
N ARG A 107 -2.43 -8.60 10.54
CA ARG A 107 -1.28 -7.69 10.71
C ARG A 107 -1.38 -6.92 12.02
N VAL A 108 -0.23 -6.71 12.65
CA VAL A 108 -0.04 -5.85 13.81
C VAL A 108 0.93 -4.73 13.43
N TYR A 109 0.50 -3.48 13.54
CA TYR A 109 1.36 -2.32 13.35
C TYR A 109 2.04 -1.95 14.67
N VAL A 110 3.34 -1.69 14.61
CA VAL A 110 4.12 -1.13 15.71
C VAL A 110 4.29 0.35 15.40
N MET A 111 3.88 1.20 16.33
CA MET A 111 3.93 2.65 16.20
C MET A 111 4.82 3.23 17.28
N GLU A 112 5.42 4.39 16.99
CA GLU A 112 6.05 5.20 18.00
C GLU A 112 5.06 5.55 19.12
N GLY A 113 5.51 5.42 20.37
CA GLY A 113 4.66 5.64 21.54
C GLY A 113 4.31 7.12 21.75
N ASP A 114 3.26 7.35 22.54
CA ASP A 114 2.85 8.69 22.94
C ASP A 114 3.86 9.28 23.94
N SER A 115 4.65 10.24 23.45
CA SER A 115 5.63 10.97 24.24
C SER A 115 5.88 12.35 23.63
N PRO A 116 6.39 13.34 24.40
CA PRO A 116 6.63 14.69 23.89
C PRO A 116 7.54 14.69 22.66
N GLY A 117 7.05 15.22 21.54
CA GLY A 117 7.78 15.26 20.27
C GLY A 117 7.59 14.02 19.38
N SER A 118 6.82 13.02 19.83
CA SER A 118 6.45 11.84 19.04
C SER A 118 5.81 12.26 17.73
N LYS A 119 6.26 11.60 16.67
CA LYS A 119 5.70 11.71 15.32
C LYS A 119 4.71 10.58 15.08
N PHE A 120 4.55 9.61 15.98
CA PHE A 120 3.65 8.47 15.80
C PHE A 120 3.96 7.68 14.51
N ASP A 121 5.22 7.69 14.07
CA ASP A 121 5.62 6.98 12.86
C ASP A 121 5.37 5.47 13.00
N LEU A 122 5.02 4.82 11.88
CA LEU A 122 4.92 3.37 11.82
C LEU A 122 6.33 2.78 11.81
N LEU A 123 6.70 2.16 12.93
CA LEU A 123 8.02 1.57 13.13
C LEU A 123 8.12 0.18 12.54
N ASP A 124 7.04 -0.62 12.54
CA ASP A 124 7.04 -1.96 11.94
C ASP A 124 5.62 -2.41 11.56
N ALA A 125 5.53 -3.38 10.65
CA ALA A 125 4.32 -4.16 10.37
C ALA A 125 4.64 -5.65 10.50
N ARG A 126 4.04 -6.29 11.49
CA ARG A 126 4.25 -7.70 11.82
C ARG A 126 3.08 -8.52 11.30
N ASN A 127 3.38 -9.48 10.45
CA ASN A 127 2.38 -10.32 9.81
C ASN A 127 2.32 -11.69 10.46
N TYR A 128 1.12 -12.23 10.48
CA TYR A 128 0.82 -13.53 11.00
C TYR A 128 -0.11 -14.22 10.03
N PHE A 129 0.10 -15.52 9.86
CA PHE A 129 -0.70 -16.33 8.97
C PHE A 129 -1.05 -17.67 9.62
N LEU A 130 -2.13 -18.26 9.13
CA LEU A 130 -2.54 -19.62 9.45
C LEU A 130 -2.37 -20.45 8.18
N ASN A 131 -1.45 -21.42 8.23
CA ASN A 131 -1.32 -22.42 7.17
C ASN A 131 -2.56 -23.31 7.15
N ILE A 132 -3.45 -23.08 6.19
CA ILE A 132 -4.76 -23.74 6.12
C ILE A 132 -4.62 -25.22 5.78
N THR A 133 -3.64 -25.59 4.95
CA THR A 133 -3.32 -26.99 4.65
C THR A 133 -2.93 -27.76 5.91
N ASP A 134 -1.98 -27.22 6.67
CA ASP A 134 -1.51 -27.82 7.93
C ASP A 134 -2.62 -27.90 8.98
N ALA A 135 -3.40 -26.82 9.13
CA ALA A 135 -4.52 -26.76 10.07
C ALA A 135 -5.60 -27.82 9.76
N ASN A 136 -5.93 -28.00 8.48
CA ASN A 136 -6.90 -29.01 8.04
C ASN A 136 -6.37 -30.44 8.23
N MET A 137 -5.09 -30.68 7.98
CA MET A 137 -4.47 -32.00 8.18
C MET A 137 -4.39 -32.39 9.66
N LYS A 138 -4.11 -31.44 10.55
CA LYS A 138 -3.97 -31.68 11.99
C LYS A 138 -5.28 -31.58 12.77
N GLY A 139 -6.30 -30.92 12.21
CA GLY A 139 -7.56 -30.62 12.91
C GLY A 139 -7.42 -29.52 13.97
N THR A 140 -6.35 -28.73 13.94
CA THR A 140 -6.06 -27.66 14.91
C THR A 140 -5.49 -26.44 14.21
N ALA A 141 -6.02 -25.24 14.51
CA ALA A 141 -5.52 -23.99 13.96
C ALA A 141 -4.43 -23.39 14.87
N THR A 142 -3.20 -23.26 14.36
CA THR A 142 -2.10 -22.59 15.04
C THR A 142 -1.59 -21.44 14.19
N TRP A 143 -1.80 -20.21 14.66
CA TRP A 143 -1.28 -19.00 14.04
C TRP A 143 0.24 -18.94 14.16
N GLN A 144 0.89 -18.60 13.06
CA GLN A 144 2.34 -18.51 12.96
C GLN A 144 2.74 -17.06 12.68
N TYR A 145 3.84 -16.63 13.29
CA TYR A 145 4.50 -15.41 12.88
C TYR A 145 5.05 -15.60 11.47
N GLU A 146 4.69 -14.68 10.58
CA GLU A 146 5.13 -14.70 9.18
C GLU A 146 6.44 -13.93 9.04
N TYR A 147 6.39 -12.61 9.25
CA TYR A 147 7.55 -11.73 9.09
C TYR A 147 7.37 -10.36 9.76
N SER A 148 8.49 -9.67 9.96
CA SER A 148 8.57 -8.23 10.27
C SER A 148 8.95 -7.51 8.99
N PHE A 149 8.20 -6.46 8.63
CA PHE A 149 8.48 -5.70 7.42
C PHE A 149 9.87 -5.07 7.46
N VAL A 150 10.25 -4.49 8.61
CA VAL A 150 11.57 -3.89 8.83
C VAL A 150 12.67 -4.93 8.66
N ASP A 151 12.57 -6.07 9.34
CA ASP A 151 13.64 -7.07 9.35
C ASP A 151 13.81 -7.73 7.97
N ASN A 152 12.70 -8.10 7.31
CA ASN A 152 12.75 -8.85 6.05
C ASN A 152 13.14 -7.98 4.85
N TYR A 153 12.82 -6.69 4.87
CA TYR A 153 13.12 -5.79 3.76
C TYR A 153 14.31 -4.85 4.02
N GLY A 154 14.86 -4.85 5.24
CA GLY A 154 16.01 -4.04 5.62
C GLY A 154 15.73 -2.54 5.49
N VAL A 155 14.55 -2.10 5.91
CA VAL A 155 14.17 -0.68 6.06
C VAL A 155 14.18 -0.32 7.55
N THR A 156 14.20 0.96 7.90
CA THR A 156 14.22 1.39 9.32
C THR A 156 12.82 1.57 9.92
N ASP A 157 11.85 1.85 9.06
CA ASP A 157 10.46 2.21 9.38
C ASP A 157 9.62 2.11 8.10
N LEU A 158 8.33 2.43 8.19
CA LEU A 158 7.40 2.39 7.07
C LEU A 158 7.13 3.79 6.48
N THR A 159 8.05 4.73 6.62
CA THR A 159 7.89 6.08 6.05
C THR A 159 8.01 6.07 4.51
N PRO A 160 7.41 7.06 3.81
CA PRO A 160 7.45 7.11 2.35
C PRO A 160 8.87 7.06 1.75
N PRO A 161 9.90 7.75 2.28
CA PRO A 161 11.26 7.66 1.75
C PRO A 161 11.86 6.26 1.86
N GLN A 162 11.65 5.56 2.99
CA GLN A 162 12.14 4.20 3.18
C GLN A 162 11.47 3.22 2.22
N LEU A 163 10.14 3.29 2.08
CA LEU A 163 9.42 2.38 1.18
C LEU A 163 9.72 2.68 -0.30
N LYS A 164 9.98 3.93 -0.68
CA LYS A 164 10.46 4.26 -2.04
C LYS A 164 11.81 3.63 -2.33
N GLN A 165 12.77 3.74 -1.40
CA GLN A 165 14.07 3.09 -1.55
C GLN A 165 13.97 1.56 -1.65
N LEU A 166 13.06 0.95 -0.89
CA LEU A 166 12.76 -0.48 -1.02
C LEU A 166 12.23 -0.82 -2.42
N VAL A 167 11.26 -0.05 -2.93
CA VAL A 167 10.71 -0.27 -4.28
C VAL A 167 11.76 -0.11 -5.36
N ASP A 168 12.67 0.85 -5.24
CA ASP A 168 13.78 1.04 -6.17
C ASP A 168 14.78 -0.14 -6.12
N ARG A 169 14.97 -0.76 -4.95
CA ARG A 169 15.81 -1.96 -4.80
C ARG A 169 15.21 -3.17 -5.52
N PHE A 170 13.89 -3.30 -5.58
CA PHE A 170 13.26 -4.43 -6.29
C PHE A 170 13.65 -4.48 -7.78
N ASP A 171 13.96 -3.35 -8.42
CA ASP A 171 14.40 -3.33 -9.83
C ASP A 171 15.71 -4.11 -10.05
N THR A 172 16.60 -4.14 -9.05
CA THR A 172 17.94 -4.73 -9.17
C THR A 172 18.16 -5.98 -8.31
N ASP A 173 17.37 -6.17 -7.25
CA ASP A 173 17.42 -7.33 -6.37
C ASP A 173 16.16 -8.20 -6.59
N ASP A 174 16.30 -9.19 -7.47
CA ASP A 174 15.18 -10.08 -7.78
C ASP A 174 14.78 -10.98 -6.62
N LYS A 175 15.74 -11.41 -5.80
CA LYS A 175 15.43 -12.26 -4.63
C LYS A 175 14.58 -11.50 -3.61
N LEU A 176 14.90 -10.23 -3.38
CA LEU A 176 14.13 -9.36 -2.52
C LEU A 176 12.72 -9.13 -3.06
N PHE A 177 12.57 -8.96 -4.38
CA PHE A 177 11.25 -8.86 -5.01
C PHE A 177 10.45 -10.16 -4.89
N GLN A 178 11.04 -11.32 -5.16
CA GLN A 178 10.35 -12.62 -5.03
C GLN A 178 9.91 -12.87 -3.57
N LEU A 179 10.73 -12.46 -2.59
CA LEU A 179 10.33 -12.50 -1.18
C LEU A 179 9.09 -11.64 -0.92
N TYR A 180 9.06 -10.41 -1.43
CA TYR A 180 7.88 -9.54 -1.35
C TYR A 180 6.67 -10.19 -2.00
N HIS A 181 6.82 -10.70 -3.22
CA HIS A 181 5.75 -11.35 -3.96
C HIS A 181 5.15 -12.56 -3.22
N ASN A 182 5.98 -13.39 -2.57
CA ASN A 182 5.49 -14.50 -1.76
C ASN A 182 4.69 -14.05 -0.53
N HIS A 183 5.05 -12.91 0.07
CA HIS A 183 4.27 -12.35 1.18
C HIS A 183 2.91 -11.80 0.72
N ILE A 184 2.78 -11.27 -0.50
CA ILE A 184 1.47 -10.84 -1.07
C ILE A 184 0.42 -11.95 -0.89
N THR A 185 0.83 -13.21 -1.07
CA THR A 185 -0.03 -14.39 -1.06
C THR A 185 -0.07 -15.11 0.28
N LYS A 186 0.56 -14.57 1.33
CA LYS A 186 0.71 -15.20 2.66
C LYS A 186 1.37 -16.57 2.61
N ASN A 187 2.48 -16.66 1.87
CA ASN A 187 3.25 -17.89 1.63
C ASN A 187 2.46 -19.02 0.96
N GLU A 188 1.38 -18.71 0.24
CA GLU A 188 0.79 -19.69 -0.66
C GLU A 188 1.65 -19.84 -1.91
N ASP A 189 1.81 -21.10 -2.36
CA ASP A 189 2.56 -21.49 -3.55
C ASP A 189 1.75 -21.14 -4.81
N LEU A 190 1.65 -19.83 -5.07
CA LEU A 190 1.16 -19.29 -6.32
C LEU A 190 2.37 -19.07 -7.23
N PHE A 191 2.24 -19.51 -8.49
CA PHE A 191 3.29 -19.57 -9.51
C PHE A 191 4.41 -18.52 -9.41
N ASN A 192 5.64 -18.93 -9.73
CA ASN A 192 6.80 -18.03 -9.81
C ASN A 192 6.50 -16.79 -10.65
N CYS A 193 6.70 -15.61 -10.07
CA CYS A 193 6.49 -14.32 -10.72
C CYS A 193 7.65 -14.03 -11.68
N ASP A 194 7.38 -14.05 -12.98
CA ASP A 194 8.37 -13.73 -14.02
C ASP A 194 8.59 -12.20 -14.18
N ALA A 195 9.33 -11.81 -15.22
CA ALA A 195 9.64 -10.40 -15.47
C ALA A 195 8.41 -9.54 -15.79
N GLU A 196 7.40 -10.10 -16.45
CA GLU A 196 6.15 -9.39 -16.77
C GLU A 196 5.32 -9.20 -15.50
N CYS A 197 5.17 -10.26 -14.71
CA CYS A 197 4.55 -10.22 -13.40
C CYS A 197 5.23 -9.18 -12.50
N LYS A 198 6.57 -9.20 -12.42
CA LYS A 198 7.34 -8.22 -11.64
C LYS A 198 7.07 -6.79 -12.07
N GLN A 199 7.11 -6.52 -13.37
CA GLN A 199 6.81 -5.19 -13.89
C GLN A 199 5.40 -4.76 -13.52
N SER A 200 4.41 -5.66 -13.64
CA SER A 200 3.03 -5.39 -13.26
C SER A 200 2.91 -5.06 -11.78
N THR A 201 3.52 -5.85 -10.88
CA THR A 201 3.50 -5.61 -9.43
C THR A 201 4.15 -4.28 -9.07
N LEU A 202 5.31 -3.96 -9.64
CA LEU A 202 5.99 -2.69 -9.38
C LEU A 202 5.20 -1.49 -9.91
N CYS A 203 4.53 -1.65 -11.04
CA CYS A 203 3.60 -0.66 -11.56
C CYS A 203 2.41 -0.49 -10.61
N ASP A 204 1.84 -1.57 -10.11
CA ASP A 204 0.70 -1.55 -9.20
C ASP A 204 1.01 -0.85 -7.87
N ILE A 205 2.22 -1.06 -7.31
CA ILE A 205 2.70 -0.31 -6.14
C ILE A 205 2.73 1.21 -6.40
N LYS A 206 3.05 1.62 -7.63
CA LYS A 206 3.16 3.04 -8.03
C LYS A 206 1.83 3.63 -8.54
N GLN A 207 0.80 2.80 -8.74
CA GLN A 207 -0.52 3.23 -9.16
C GLN A 207 -1.42 3.47 -7.96
N PHE A 208 -1.84 4.72 -7.77
CA PHE A 208 -2.80 5.04 -6.73
C PHE A 208 -3.96 5.91 -7.20
N ARG A 209 -3.86 6.49 -8.41
CA ARG A 209 -4.99 7.17 -9.05
C ARG A 209 -5.66 6.21 -10.02
N ALA A 210 -6.99 6.15 -9.96
CA ALA A 210 -7.75 5.26 -10.83
C ALA A 210 -7.49 5.54 -12.31
N GLY A 211 -6.91 4.55 -13.01
CA GLY A 211 -6.58 4.61 -14.42
C GLY A 211 -5.40 5.55 -14.77
N ASP A 212 -4.47 5.76 -13.84
CA ASP A 212 -3.25 6.54 -14.07
C ASP A 212 -1.99 5.68 -14.00
N ASN A 213 -1.45 5.36 -15.17
CA ASN A 213 -0.24 4.55 -15.28
C ASN A 213 1.02 5.43 -15.46
N SER A 214 0.91 6.75 -15.29
CA SER A 214 2.02 7.66 -15.60
C SER A 214 3.22 7.54 -14.63
N PHE A 215 3.05 6.84 -13.51
CA PHE A 215 4.13 6.53 -12.54
C PHE A 215 4.80 5.17 -12.77
N CYS A 216 4.28 4.33 -13.68
CA CYS A 216 4.81 2.99 -13.93
C CYS A 216 6.01 2.97 -14.87
N TRP A 217 6.16 3.98 -15.73
CA TRP A 217 7.14 3.97 -16.80
C TRP A 217 8.39 4.73 -16.36
N THR A 218 9.45 4.01 -16.07
CA THR A 218 10.81 4.58 -16.13
C THR A 218 11.22 4.66 -17.61
N ASN A 219 12.06 5.65 -17.94
CA ASN A 219 12.45 6.01 -19.31
C ASN A 219 12.96 4.85 -20.19
N HIS A 220 13.34 3.70 -19.62
CA HIS A 220 13.79 2.52 -20.35
C HIS A 220 12.72 1.84 -21.23
N GLN A 221 11.42 2.05 -20.98
CA GLN A 221 10.36 1.48 -21.83
C GLN A 221 9.72 2.48 -22.80
N ALA A 222 9.87 3.78 -22.56
CA ALA A 222 9.51 4.80 -23.55
C ALA A 222 10.33 4.63 -24.84
N GLU A 223 11.60 4.22 -24.72
CA GLU A 223 12.45 3.91 -25.88
C GLU A 223 12.00 2.67 -26.65
N LYS A 224 11.56 1.60 -25.96
CA LYS A 224 11.07 0.38 -26.64
C LYS A 224 9.77 0.60 -27.41
N ASN A 225 8.86 1.43 -26.88
CA ASN A 225 7.59 1.73 -27.56
C ASN A 225 7.74 2.72 -28.71
N ASN A 226 8.78 3.58 -28.70
CA ASN A 226 9.14 4.43 -29.85
C ASN A 226 9.83 3.64 -30.98
N ILE A 227 10.34 2.44 -30.72
CA ILE A 227 10.97 1.58 -31.75
C ILE A 227 9.91 0.69 -32.46
N MET A 228 8.75 0.43 -31.85
CA MET A 228 7.66 -0.32 -32.48
C MET A 228 6.65 0.56 -33.24
N THR A 229 6.88 1.87 -33.33
CA THR A 229 6.02 2.84 -34.04
C THR A 229 6.72 3.57 -35.19
N GLN A 230 7.91 3.11 -35.60
CA GLN A 230 8.53 3.41 -36.91
C GLN A 230 8.57 2.15 -37.77
#